data_AF-A0A5K7X4W8-F1
#
_entry.id   AF-A0A5K7X4W8-F1
#
_cell.length_a   1.000
_cell.length_b   1.000
_cell.length_c   1.000
_cell.angle_alpha   90.00
_cell.angle_beta   90.00
_cell.angle_gamma   90.00
#
_symmetry.space_group_name_H-M   'P 1'
#
loop_
_entity.id
_entity.type
_entity.pdbx_description
1 polymer ?
#
loop_
_entity_poly.entity_id
_entity_poly.type
_entity_poly.pdbx_seq_one_letter_code
_entity_poly.pdbx_strand_id
1 'polypeptide(L)'
;MTKGQIRTRLRIQVDPAKIVRLPQDRTPGIAALYDNFPPRQIFLAGRNIVCASAEDLKLLKEAQALEIDPATVLQHSIGRLHLIKEACQRYSLGKYQRLASQAIDRASV
;
A
#
# COMPACT_ATOMS: atom_id res chain seq x y z
N MET A 1 -25.73 8.57 -66.64
CA MET A 1 -24.35 8.25 -66.24
C MET A 1 -23.49 9.48 -66.40
N THR A 2 -23.19 10.22 -65.32
CA THR A 2 -22.12 11.23 -65.27
C THR A 2 -21.83 11.56 -63.81
N LYS A 3 -20.55 11.48 -63.44
CA LYS A 3 -20.03 11.47 -62.07
C LYS A 3 -20.01 12.88 -61.49
N GLY A 4 -20.76 13.12 -60.41
CA GLY A 4 -20.65 14.32 -59.59
C GLY A 4 -19.55 14.16 -58.54
N GLN A 5 -18.47 14.94 -58.68
CA GLN A 5 -17.44 15.10 -57.66
C GLN A 5 -18.05 15.67 -56.37
N ILE A 6 -17.86 14.98 -55.24
CA ILE A 6 -18.07 15.55 -53.92
C ILE A 6 -16.70 15.67 -53.25
N ARG A 7 -16.19 16.92 -53.18
CA ARG A 7 -14.99 17.30 -52.45
C ARG A 7 -15.35 17.48 -50.97
N THR A 8 -15.21 16.45 -50.16
CA THR A 8 -15.33 16.59 -48.71
C THR A 8 -13.96 16.88 -48.11
N ARG A 9 -13.66 18.16 -47.88
CA ARG A 9 -12.50 18.59 -47.08
C ARG A 9 -12.80 18.29 -45.61
N LEU A 10 -12.32 17.16 -45.09
CA LEU A 10 -12.30 16.91 -43.66
C LEU A 10 -11.13 17.70 -43.05
N ARG A 11 -11.42 18.86 -42.46
CA ARG A 11 -10.45 19.58 -41.61
C ARG A 11 -10.34 18.79 -40.31
N ILE A 12 -9.29 17.99 -40.18
CA ILE A 12 -8.91 17.40 -38.90
C ILE A 12 -8.30 18.54 -38.08
N GLN A 13 -9.07 19.05 -37.11
CA GLN A 13 -8.55 19.88 -36.04
C GLN A 13 -7.67 18.96 -35.18
N VAL A 14 -6.35 19.09 -35.32
CA VAL A 14 -5.38 18.39 -34.49
C VAL A 14 -5.15 19.25 -33.25
N ASP A 15 -5.80 18.91 -32.15
CA ASP A 15 -5.46 19.44 -30.82
C ASP A 15 -3.97 19.17 -30.54
N PRO A 16 -3.15 20.21 -30.25
CA PRO A 16 -1.71 20.03 -30.01
C PRO A 16 -1.38 19.39 -28.65
N ALA A 17 -2.37 19.00 -27.84
CA ALA A 17 -2.17 18.54 -26.47
C ALA A 17 -2.02 17.01 -26.31
N LYS A 18 -2.15 16.21 -27.38
CA LYS A 18 -1.88 14.77 -27.32
C LYS A 18 -0.47 14.46 -27.82
N ILE A 19 0.52 14.77 -26.99
CA ILE A 19 1.83 14.14 -27.09
C ILE A 19 1.65 12.66 -26.74
N VAL A 20 1.32 11.85 -27.75
CA VAL A 20 1.44 10.39 -27.68
C VAL A 20 2.93 10.08 -27.78
N ARG A 21 3.61 9.94 -26.64
CA ARG A 21 4.96 9.37 -26.62
C ARG A 21 4.84 7.87 -26.89
N LEU A 22 5.18 7.50 -28.13
CA LEU A 22 5.48 6.15 -28.58
C LEU A 22 6.73 5.59 -27.84
N PRO A 23 6.93 4.26 -27.86
CA PRO A 23 7.46 3.48 -26.76
C PRO A 23 8.99 3.58 -26.68
N GLN A 24 9.52 3.68 -25.46
CA GLN A 24 10.95 3.50 -25.25
C GLN A 24 11.26 2.01 -25.21
N ASP A 25 11.81 1.53 -26.32
CA ASP A 25 12.64 0.34 -26.39
C ASP A 25 13.77 0.47 -25.37
N ARG A 26 13.61 -0.19 -24.22
CA ARG A 26 14.69 -0.53 -23.31
C ARG A 26 14.42 -1.96 -22.89
N THR A 27 15.22 -2.87 -23.42
CA THR A 27 15.73 -4.10 -22.77
C THR A 27 14.85 -4.68 -21.66
N PRO A 28 14.43 -5.96 -21.69
CA PRO A 28 13.80 -6.62 -20.54
C PRO A 28 14.86 -6.90 -19.45
N GLY A 29 15.48 -5.85 -18.92
CA GLY A 29 16.43 -5.93 -17.83
C GLY A 29 15.68 -5.89 -16.52
N ILE A 30 15.05 -7.00 -16.13
CA ILE A 30 14.76 -7.40 -14.72
C ILE A 30 13.90 -6.42 -13.87
N ALA A 31 13.58 -5.21 -14.35
CA ALA A 31 13.00 -4.14 -13.56
C ALA A 31 11.48 -4.28 -13.37
N ALA A 32 10.79 -5.00 -14.26
CA ALA A 32 9.34 -5.19 -14.18
C ALA A 32 8.89 -6.29 -13.19
N LEU A 33 9.82 -6.94 -12.48
CA LEU A 33 9.50 -7.91 -11.43
C LEU A 33 9.35 -7.29 -10.04
N TYR A 34 9.64 -5.99 -9.87
CA TYR A 34 9.66 -5.31 -8.58
C TYR A 34 8.62 -4.19 -8.42
N ASP A 35 7.71 -3.97 -9.37
CA ASP A 35 6.76 -2.85 -9.33
C ASP A 35 5.36 -3.21 -8.78
N ASN A 36 5.19 -4.43 -8.26
CA ASN A 36 3.96 -4.87 -7.58
C ASN A 36 4.13 -5.02 -6.06
N PHE A 37 5.02 -4.25 -5.44
CA PHE A 37 4.96 -4.13 -3.98
C PHE A 37 3.81 -3.20 -3.63
N PRO A 38 2.75 -3.70 -2.94
CA PRO A 38 1.70 -2.82 -2.45
C PRO A 38 2.35 -1.73 -1.60
N PRO A 39 1.78 -0.50 -1.62
CA PRO A 39 2.36 0.62 -0.90
C PRO A 39 2.57 0.18 0.56
N ARG A 40 3.83 0.18 1.00
CA ARG A 40 4.23 -0.25 2.34
C ARG A 40 3.91 0.84 3.36
N GLN A 41 2.72 1.44 3.27
CA GLN A 41 2.32 2.57 4.10
C GLN A 41 0.99 2.31 4.78
N ILE A 42 0.84 2.82 5.99
CA ILE A 42 -0.39 2.74 6.78
C ILE A 42 -0.64 4.07 7.48
N PHE A 43 -1.89 4.51 7.49
CA PHE A 43 -2.30 5.64 8.30
C PHE A 43 -2.68 5.15 9.71
N LEU A 44 -1.88 5.51 10.71
CA LEU A 44 -2.02 5.03 12.07
C LEU A 44 -1.60 6.13 13.06
N ALA A 45 -2.31 6.26 14.18
CA ALA A 45 -2.09 7.36 15.15
C ALA A 45 -2.14 8.78 14.53
N GLY A 46 -2.93 8.99 13.48
CA GLY A 46 -3.05 10.31 12.83
C GLY A 46 -1.88 10.69 11.92
N ARG A 47 -1.00 9.74 11.58
CA ARG A 47 0.13 9.96 10.65
C ARG A 47 0.25 8.83 9.65
N ASN A 48 0.83 9.13 8.49
CA ASN A 48 1.19 8.11 7.51
C ASN A 48 2.57 7.52 7.84
N ILE A 49 2.65 6.20 7.95
CA ILE A 49 3.86 5.48 8.36
C ILE A 49 4.34 4.66 7.17
N VAL A 50 5.54 4.97 6.69
CA VAL A 50 6.22 4.17 5.67
C VAL A 50 6.97 3.05 6.36
N CYS A 51 6.54 1.82 6.12
CA CYS A 51 7.10 0.60 6.69
C CYS A 51 8.32 0.16 5.88
N ALA A 52 9.39 -0.22 6.57
CA ALA A 52 10.61 -0.76 5.97
C ALA A 52 10.35 -2.11 5.26
N SER A 53 9.46 -2.94 5.82
CA SER A 53 9.14 -4.27 5.31
C SER A 53 7.63 -4.47 5.15
N ALA A 54 7.25 -5.43 4.30
CA ALA A 54 5.85 -5.85 4.19
C ALA A 54 5.36 -6.55 5.47
N GLU A 55 6.27 -7.13 6.24
CA GLU A 55 5.96 -7.76 7.52
C GLU A 55 5.62 -6.72 8.59
N ASP A 56 6.36 -5.61 8.65
CA ASP A 56 6.07 -4.49 9.53
C ASP A 56 4.68 -3.91 9.24
N LEU A 57 4.33 -3.77 7.97
CA LEU A 57 3.00 -3.32 7.58
C LEU A 57 1.90 -4.29 8.08
N LYS A 58 2.12 -5.61 8.01
CA LYS A 58 1.19 -6.60 8.57
C LYS A 58 1.06 -6.44 10.08
N LEU A 59 2.19 -6.34 10.79
CA LEU A 59 2.22 -6.16 12.25
C LEU A 59 1.51 -4.87 12.69
N LEU A 60 1.68 -3.76 11.95
CA LEU A 60 0.99 -2.50 12.24
C LEU A 60 -0.51 -2.56 11.95
N LYS A 61 -0.94 -3.32 10.93
CA LYS A 61 -2.38 -3.59 10.69
C LYS A 61 -2.98 -4.44 11.79
N GLU A 62 -2.24 -5.46 12.26
CA GLU A 62 -2.64 -6.26 13.42
C GLU A 62 -2.74 -5.38 14.68
N ALA A 63 -1.78 -4.46 14.89
CA ALA A 63 -1.85 -3.48 15.98
C ALA A 63 -3.09 -2.58 15.89
N GLN A 64 -3.49 -2.18 14.69
CA GLN A 64 -4.73 -1.44 14.47
C GLN A 64 -5.96 -2.27 14.80
N ALA A 65 -5.98 -3.55 14.43
CA ALA A 65 -7.06 -4.47 14.78
C ALA A 65 -7.19 -4.64 16.30
N LEU A 66 -6.07 -4.69 17.03
CA LEU A 66 -6.06 -4.73 18.51
C LEU A 66 -6.73 -3.51 19.16
N GLU A 67 -6.67 -2.35 18.52
CA GLU A 67 -7.35 -1.14 18.98
C GLU A 67 -8.86 -1.20 18.76
N ILE A 68 -9.28 -1.78 17.62
CA ILE A 68 -10.69 -1.89 17.23
C ILE A 68 -11.39 -2.98 18.04
N ASP A 69 -10.77 -4.15 18.14
CA ASP A 69 -11.30 -5.31 18.84
C ASP A 69 -10.21 -5.98 19.70
N PRO A 70 -10.21 -5.76 21.02
CA PRO A 70 -9.24 -6.37 21.92
C PRO A 70 -9.42 -7.90 22.05
N ALA A 71 -10.51 -8.50 21.56
CA ALA A 71 -10.67 -9.95 21.53
C ALA A 71 -9.79 -10.61 20.45
N THR A 72 -9.35 -9.86 19.43
CA THR A 72 -8.39 -10.35 18.43
C THR A 72 -7.05 -10.77 19.04
N VAL A 73 -6.72 -10.27 20.24
CA VAL A 73 -5.58 -10.73 21.05
C VAL A 73 -5.55 -12.24 21.22
N LEU A 74 -6.70 -12.87 21.46
CA LEU A 74 -6.82 -14.31 21.70
C LEU A 74 -6.55 -15.14 20.44
N GLN A 75 -6.62 -14.52 19.26
CA GLN A 75 -6.33 -15.17 17.98
C GLN A 75 -4.83 -15.17 17.66
N HIS A 76 -4.05 -14.33 18.34
CA HIS A 76 -2.61 -14.22 18.14
C HIS A 76 -1.84 -15.02 19.18
N SER A 77 -0.77 -15.69 18.75
CA SER A 77 0.17 -16.29 19.69
C SER A 77 0.93 -15.21 20.48
N ILE A 78 1.36 -15.54 21.69
CA ILE A 78 2.17 -14.62 22.53
C ILE A 78 3.40 -14.10 21.76
N GLY A 79 4.09 -15.00 21.03
CA GLY A 79 5.22 -14.61 20.17
C GLY A 79 4.85 -13.59 19.09
N ARG A 80 3.64 -13.70 18.50
CA ARG A 80 3.14 -12.71 17.53
C ARG A 80 2.89 -11.36 18.19
N LEU A 81 2.32 -11.33 19.39
CA LEU A 81 2.07 -10.10 20.14
C LEU A 81 3.38 -9.37 20.49
N HIS A 82 4.46 -10.10 20.80
CA HIS A 82 5.80 -9.52 20.97
C HIS A 82 6.31 -8.85 19.69
N LEU A 83 6.16 -9.51 18.53
CA LEU A 83 6.54 -8.91 17.23
C LEU A 83 5.74 -7.64 16.94
N ILE A 84 4.44 -7.62 17.24
CA ILE A 84 3.59 -6.44 17.09
C ILE A 84 4.11 -5.30 17.98
N LYS A 85 4.44 -5.59 19.24
CA LYS A 85 5.00 -4.62 20.19
C LYS A 85 6.33 -4.03 19.67
N GLU A 86 7.24 -4.86 19.18
CA GLU A 86 8.52 -4.42 18.62
C GLU A 86 8.34 -3.56 17.37
N ALA A 87 7.44 -3.94 16.46
CA ALA A 87 7.12 -3.12 15.28
C ALA A 87 6.58 -1.75 15.73
N CYS A 88 5.64 -1.72 16.67
CA CYS A 88 5.13 -0.46 17.23
C CYS A 88 6.23 0.36 17.92
N GLN A 89 7.26 -0.28 18.48
CA GLN A 89 8.43 0.40 19.05
C GLN A 89 9.28 1.07 17.97
N ARG A 90 9.61 0.35 16.89
CA ARG A 90 10.40 0.88 15.77
C ARG A 90 9.78 2.14 15.16
N TYR A 91 8.46 2.18 15.02
CA TYR A 91 7.76 3.35 14.48
C TYR A 91 7.29 4.35 15.55
N SER A 92 7.74 4.24 16.80
CA SER A 92 7.38 5.16 17.90
C SER A 92 5.86 5.30 18.13
N LEU A 93 5.13 4.18 18.11
CA LEU A 93 3.68 4.09 18.29
C LEU A 93 3.31 3.74 19.74
N GLY A 94 3.52 4.67 20.66
CA GLY A 94 3.39 4.43 22.11
C GLY A 94 2.01 3.89 22.54
N LYS A 95 0.91 4.36 21.93
CA LYS A 95 -0.45 3.85 22.21
C LYS A 95 -0.56 2.36 21.91
N TYR A 96 -0.12 1.94 20.71
CA TYR A 96 -0.20 0.57 20.25
C TYR A 96 0.77 -0.36 20.99
N GLN A 97 1.93 0.14 21.43
CA GLN A 97 2.83 -0.61 22.31
C GLN A 97 2.18 -0.97 23.65
N ARG A 98 1.39 -0.04 24.23
CA ARG A 98 0.65 -0.30 25.47
C ARG A 98 -0.44 -1.34 25.26
N LEU A 99 -1.22 -1.22 24.17
CA LEU A 99 -2.23 -2.21 23.79
C LEU A 99 -1.63 -3.60 23.60
N ALA A 100 -0.50 -3.71 22.88
CA ALA A 100 0.20 -4.97 22.70
C ALA A 100 0.75 -5.53 24.03
N SER A 101 1.20 -4.67 24.96
CA SER A 101 1.68 -5.13 26.27
C SER A 101 0.54 -5.66 27.14
N GLN A 102 -0.62 -5.00 27.14
CA GLN A 102 -1.83 -5.48 27.82
C GLN A 102 -2.35 -6.79 27.20
N ALA A 103 -2.23 -6.93 25.88
CA ALA A 103 -2.58 -8.14 25.16
C ALA A 103 -1.70 -9.33 25.60
N ILE A 104 -0.38 -9.12 25.70
CA ILE A 104 0.57 -10.14 26.18
C ILE A 104 0.23 -10.58 27.61
N ASP A 105 0.01 -9.60 28.49
CA ASP A 105 -0.35 -9.85 29.90
C ASP A 105 -1.59 -10.75 30.00
N ARG A 106 -2.65 -10.43 29.25
CA ARG A 106 -3.89 -11.22 29.19
C ARG A 106 -3.71 -12.62 28.60
N ALA A 107 -2.84 -12.76 27.61
CA ALA A 107 -2.57 -14.06 26.97
C ALA A 107 -1.67 -14.97 27.82
N SER A 108 -1.00 -14.42 28.84
CA SER A 108 -0.10 -15.13 29.74
C SER A 108 -0.75 -15.70 31.01
N VAL A 109 -2.02 -15.34 31.26
CA VAL A 109 -2.86 -15.82 32.37
C VAL A 109 -3.65 -17.04 31.94
#